data_AF-A0A9Q8Q0H0-F1
#
_entry.id   AF-A0A9Q8Q0H0-F1
#
_cell.length_a   1.000
_cell.length_b   1.000
_cell.length_c   1.000
_cell.angle_alpha   90.00
_cell.angle_beta   90.00
_cell.angle_gamma   90.00
#
_symmetry.space_group_name_H-M   'P 1'
#
loop_
_entity.id
_entity.type
_entity.pdbx_description
1 polymer ?
#
loop_
_entity_poly.entity_id
_entity_poly.type
_entity_poly.pdbx_seq_one_letter_code
_entity_poly.pdbx_strand_id
1 'polypeptide(L)' 'MCIAQRLQDKGRQEGLQLGIKLGIKLGIELGIAQERLRAHQCQVELARNLLKSGINLELLIKNTGLTREELISLP' A
#
# COMPACT_ATOMS: atom_id res chain seq x y z
N MET A 1 -7.53 -45.77 -15.24
CA MET A 1 -7.18 -44.75 -14.21
C MET A 1 -7.60 -45.25 -12.84
N CYS A 2 -6.71 -45.21 -11.85
CA CYS A 2 -7.02 -45.61 -10.48
C CYS A 2 -7.63 -44.44 -9.69
N ILE A 3 -8.42 -44.73 -8.65
CA ILE A 3 -9.06 -43.73 -7.78
C ILE A 3 -8.00 -42.83 -7.13
N ALA A 4 -6.84 -43.39 -6.76
CA ALA A 4 -5.72 -42.65 -6.18
C ALA A 4 -5.17 -41.56 -7.12
N GLN A 5 -5.03 -41.86 -8.42
CA GLN A 5 -4.56 -40.87 -9.41
C GLN A 5 -5.56 -39.71 -9.54
N ARG A 6 -6.87 -40.01 -9.58
CA ARG A 6 -7.91 -38.97 -9.65
C ARG A 6 -7.91 -38.05 -8.43
N LEU A 7 -7.68 -38.60 -7.23
CA LEU A 7 -7.58 -37.80 -6.00
C LEU A 7 -6.32 -36.93 -6.00
N GLN A 8 -5.19 -37.45 -6.47
CA GLN A 8 -3.94 -36.69 -6.58
C GLN A 8 -4.05 -35.56 -7.62
N ASP A 9 -4.66 -35.81 -8.78
CA ASP A 9 -4.90 -34.79 -9.80
C ASP A 9 -5.83 -33.68 -9.29
N LYS A 10 -6.90 -34.05 -8.56
CA LYS A 10 -7.78 -33.06 -7.91
C LYS A 10 -7.04 -32.22 -6.89
N GLY A 11 -6.31 -32.84 -5.97
CA GLY A 11 -5.55 -32.11 -4.96
C GLY A 11 -4.51 -31.17 -5.57
N ARG A 12 -3.86 -31.58 -6.67
CA ARG A 12 -2.93 -30.71 -7.42
C ARG A 12 -3.64 -29.52 -8.07
N GLN A 13 -4.80 -29.75 -8.69
CA GLN A 13 -5.60 -28.68 -9.30
C GLN A 13 -6.11 -27.69 -8.25
N GLU A 14 -6.63 -28.18 -7.13
CA GLU A 14 -7.11 -27.35 -6.02
C GLU A 14 -5.97 -26.56 -5.39
N GLY A 15 -4.84 -27.19 -5.12
CA GLY A 15 -3.64 -26.53 -4.59
C GLY A 15 -3.12 -25.43 -5.51
N LEU A 16 -3.11 -25.67 -6.83
CA LEU A 16 -2.72 -24.65 -7.81
C LEU A 16 -3.71 -23.47 -7.82
N GLN A 17 -5.02 -23.75 -7.83
CA GLN A 17 -6.04 -22.70 -7.80
C GLN A 17 -5.97 -21.87 -6.53
N LEU A 18 -5.77 -22.50 -5.37
CA LEU A 18 -5.60 -21.82 -4.09
C LEU A 18 -4.32 -20.98 -4.08
N GLY A 19 -3.20 -21.52 -4.56
CA GLY A 19 -1.94 -20.81 -4.66
C GLY A 19 -2.04 -19.56 -5.53
N ILE A 20 -2.69 -19.66 -6.70
CA ILE A 20 -2.92 -18.52 -7.59
C ILE A 20 -3.81 -17.47 -6.91
N LYS A 21 -4.93 -17.88 -6.30
CA LYS A 21 -5.84 -16.95 -5.61
C LYS A 21 -5.15 -16.21 -4.47
N LEU A 22 -4.38 -16.91 -3.65
CA LEU A 22 -3.63 -16.32 -2.54
C LEU A 22 -2.53 -15.38 -3.06
N GLY A 23 -1.78 -15.80 -4.08
CA GLY A 23 -0.72 -15.00 -4.67
C GLY A 23 -1.24 -13.67 -5.26
N ILE A 24 -2.35 -13.72 -5.99
CA ILE A 24 -3.00 -12.51 -6.54
C ILE A 24 -3.45 -11.58 -5.41
N LYS A 25 -4.12 -12.13 -4.39
CA LYS A 25 -4.62 -11.34 -3.27
C LYS A 25 -3.48 -10.62 -2.53
N LEU A 26 -2.44 -11.36 -2.17
CA LEU A 26 -1.26 -10.80 -1.50
C LEU A 26 -0.53 -9.76 -2.37
N GLY A 27 -0.40 -10.02 -3.67
CA GLY A 27 0.20 -9.08 -4.62
C GLY A 27 -0.55 -7.75 -4.69
N ILE A 28 -1.88 -7.80 -4.75
CA ILE A 28 -2.73 -6.61 -4.76
C ILE A 28 -2.62 -5.84 -3.43
N GLU A 29 -2.72 -6.53 -2.29
CA GLU A 29 -2.61 -5.89 -0.97
C GLU A 29 -1.25 -5.20 -0.78
N LEU A 30 -0.15 -5.86 -1.16
CA LEU A 30 1.20 -5.29 -1.11
C LEU A 30 1.33 -4.07 -2.03
N GLY A 31 0.80 -4.15 -3.26
CA GLY A 31 0.82 -3.02 -4.20
C GLY A 31 0.07 -1.80 -3.66
N ILE A 32 -1.12 -2.00 -3.11
CA ILE A 32 -1.93 -0.92 -2.50
C ILE A 32 -1.20 -0.31 -1.31
N ALA A 33 -0.59 -1.14 -0.44
CA ALA A 33 0.15 -0.65 0.72
C ALA A 33 1.38 0.18 0.31
N GLN A 34 2.11 -0.29 -0.70
CA GLN A 34 3.29 0.41 -1.22
C GLN A 34 2.92 1.77 -1.84
N GLU A 35 1.84 1.83 -2.63
CA GLU A 35 1.38 3.08 -3.24
C GLU A 35 0.86 4.06 -2.19
N ARG A 36 0.15 3.58 -1.15
CA ARG A 36 -0.24 4.43 -0.01
C ARG A 36 0.97 5.02 0.71
N LEU A 37 2.01 4.22 0.94
CA LEU A 37 3.23 4.69 1.58
C LEU A 37 3.93 5.75 0.73
N ARG A 38 4.04 5.53 -0.58
CA ARG A 38 4.62 6.50 -1.53
C ARG A 38 3.81 7.79 -1.59
N ALA A 39 2.49 7.69 -1.68
CA ALA A 39 1.61 8.86 -1.69
C ALA A 39 1.77 9.69 -0.40
N HIS A 40 1.84 9.02 0.76
CA HIS A 40 2.07 9.68 2.03
C HIS A 40 3.45 10.36 2.09
N GLN A 41 4.52 9.69 1.66
CA GLN A 41 5.86 10.28 1.56
C GLN A 41 5.87 11.52 0.65
N CYS A 42 5.21 11.44 -0.50
CA CYS A 42 5.12 12.57 -1.43
C CYS A 42 4.35 13.76 -0.83
N GLN A 43 3.25 13.50 -0.10
CA GLN A 43 2.52 14.54 0.63
C GLN A 43 3.39 15.21 1.69
N VAL A 44 4.18 14.42 2.42
CA VAL A 44 5.10 14.89 3.44
C VAL A 44 6.24 15.73 2.83
N GLU A 45 6.84 15.29 1.72
CA GLU A 45 7.86 16.05 1.00
C GLU A 45 7.31 17.36 0.42
N LEU A 46 6.11 17.31 -0.17
CA LEU A 46 5.42 18.50 -0.65
C LEU A 46 5.20 19.48 0.49
N ALA A 47 4.68 19.03 1.63
CA ALA A 47 4.46 19.87 2.79
C ALA A 47 5.77 20.50 3.30
N ARG A 48 6.86 19.72 3.32
CA ARG A 48 8.20 20.21 3.68
C ARG A 48 8.69 21.30 2.73
N ASN A 49 8.52 21.11 1.43
CA ASN A 49 8.93 22.10 0.43
C ASN A 49 8.10 23.39 0.54
N LEU A 50 6.79 23.27 0.76
CA LEU A 50 5.90 24.40 0.95
C LEU A 50 6.24 25.20 2.22
N LEU A 51 6.59 24.53 3.32
CA LEU A 51 7.10 25.19 4.54
C LEU A 51 8.41 25.95 4.27
N LYS A 52 9.36 25.34 3.55
CA LYS A 52 10.62 26.00 3.15
C LYS A 52 10.39 27.21 2.25
N SER A 53 9.35 27.19 1.43
CA SER A 53 8.95 28.33 0.59
C SER A 53 8.23 29.44 1.36
N GLY A 54 8.03 29.31 2.68
CA GLY A 54 7.42 30.34 3.52
C GLY A 54 5.89 30.32 3.54
N ILE A 55 5.26 29.23 3.08
CA ILE A 55 3.80 29.08 3.14
C ILE A 55 3.38 28.82 4.59
N ASN A 56 2.31 29.49 5.00
CA ASN A 56 1.80 29.41 6.36
C ASN A 56 1.28 27.99 6.70
N LEU A 57 1.65 27.50 7.88
CA LEU A 57 1.28 26.18 8.40
C LEU A 57 -0.23 25.95 8.36
N GLU A 58 -1.04 26.97 8.65
CA GLU A 58 -2.50 26.85 8.65
C GLU A 58 -3.09 26.57 7.25
N LEU A 59 -2.47 27.12 6.21
CA LEU A 59 -2.88 26.88 4.83
C LEU A 59 -2.50 25.45 4.41
N LEU A 60 -1.34 24.98 4.85
CA LEU A 60 -0.86 23.62 4.62
C LEU A 60 -1.79 22.59 5.25
N ILE A 61 -2.13 22.73 6.54
CA ILE A 61 -3.04 21.81 7.25
C ILE A 61 -4.39 21.69 6.52
N LYS A 62 -4.92 22.82 6.02
CA LYS A 62 -6.18 22.83 5.25
C LYS A 62 -6.08 22.13 3.89
N ASN A 63 -4.94 22.20 3.21
CA ASN A 63 -4.79 21.68 1.85
C ASN A 63 -4.23 20.25 1.81
N THR A 64 -3.41 19.85 2.77
CA THR A 64 -2.77 18.52 2.81
C THR A 64 -3.42 17.56 3.80
N GLY A 65 -4.21 18.07 4.76
CA GLY A 65 -4.81 17.25 5.82
C GLY A 65 -3.80 16.72 6.85
N LEU A 66 -2.54 17.18 6.79
CA LEU A 66 -1.50 16.84 7.77
C LEU A 66 -1.77 17.58 9.09
N THR A 67 -1.47 16.92 10.21
CA THR A 67 -1.61 17.54 11.54
C THR A 67 -0.46 18.51 11.80
N ARG A 68 -0.67 19.42 12.75
CA ARG A 68 0.38 20.35 13.20
C ARG A 68 1.64 19.60 13.65
N GLU A 69 1.47 18.50 14.36
CA GLU A 69 2.58 17.69 14.89
C GLU A 69 3.42 17.06 13.77
N GLU A 70 2.78 16.50 12.74
CA GLU A 70 3.48 15.96 11.57
C GLU A 70 4.27 17.05 10.84
N LEU A 71 3.73 18.27 10.73
CA LEU A 71 4.41 19.39 10.09
C LEU A 71 5.56 19.97 10.91
N ILE A 72 5.44 19.98 12.24
CA ILE A 72 6.47 20.48 13.16
C ILE A 72 7.61 19.46 13.31
N SER A 73 7.29 18.16 13.18
CA SER A 73 8.29 17.09 13.18
C SER A 73 9.10 17.02 11.88
N LEU A 74 8.74 17.79 10.84
CA LEU A 74 9.51 17.85 9.61
C LEU A 74 10.75 18.75 9.79
N PRO A 75 11.97 18.22 9.55
CA PRO A 75 13.20 18.98 9.71
C PRO A 75 13.47 20.00 8.60
#